data_AF-A0A971TPR4-F1
#
_entry.id   AF-A0A971TPR4-F1
#
_cell.length_a   1.000
_cell.length_b   1.000
_cell.length_c   1.000
_cell.angle_alpha   90.00
_cell.angle_beta   90.00
_cell.angle_gamma   90.00
#
_symmetry.space_group_name_H-M   'P 1'
#
loop_
_entity.id
_entity.type
_entity.pdbx_description
1 polymer ?
#
loop_
_entity_poly.entity_id
_entity_poly.type
_entity_poly.pdbx_seq_one_letter_code
_entity_poly.pdbx_strand_id
1 'polypeptide(L)'
;MPRQAVASLLSGGLRCLPGTTDDRRNIEQFLHYRQESGAVPVIRVRYVRRAFESRSADDVRVTFDRRLSFNVTREEEVGLNGLGWQPLRGDLVVLEDDLVQASLATAAAEASRLRAELAAAEGRIVVESAVQEAEHLAEARR
;
A
#
# COMPACT_ATOMS: atom_id res chain seq x y z
N MET A 1 -5.31 14.97 -0.01
CA MET A 1 -4.22 15.96 -0.20
C MET A 1 -3.87 16.07 -1.67
N PRO A 2 -3.91 17.26 -2.28
CA PRO A 2 -3.41 17.46 -3.65
C PRO A 2 -1.89 17.25 -3.69
N ARG A 3 -1.38 16.42 -4.61
CA ARG A 3 0.07 16.08 -4.72
C ARG A 3 0.97 17.32 -4.81
N GLN A 4 0.51 18.34 -5.52
CA GLN A 4 1.23 19.60 -5.69
C GLN A 4 1.39 20.38 -4.38
N ALA A 5 0.41 20.32 -3.48
CA ALA A 5 0.51 20.99 -2.18
C ALA A 5 1.58 20.33 -1.29
N VAL A 6 1.72 19.01 -1.37
CA VAL A 6 2.77 18.29 -0.62
C VAL A 6 4.15 18.59 -1.18
N ALA A 7 4.31 18.61 -2.51
CA ALA A 7 5.58 18.99 -3.14
C ALA A 7 5.99 20.42 -2.73
N SER A 8 5.07 21.38 -2.79
CA SER A 8 5.32 22.76 -2.36
C SER A 8 5.59 22.90 -0.85
N LEU A 9 5.02 22.03 -0.01
CA LEU A 9 5.35 21.96 1.42
C LEU A 9 6.80 21.47 1.62
N LEU A 10 7.16 20.37 0.95
CA LEU A 10 8.50 19.78 1.06
C LEU A 10 9.58 20.74 0.56
N SER A 11 9.30 21.54 -0.48
CA SER A 11 10.22 22.57 -0.97
C SER A 11 10.29 23.83 -0.09
N GLY A 12 9.57 23.85 1.04
CA GLY A 12 9.49 25.00 1.95
C GLY A 12 8.63 26.17 1.46
N GLY A 13 7.90 26.00 0.35
CA GLY A 13 7.07 27.03 -0.27
C GLY A 13 5.70 27.20 0.39
N LEU A 14 5.19 26.18 1.09
CA LEU A 14 3.94 26.24 1.86
C LEU A 14 4.21 26.04 3.36
N ARG A 15 3.53 26.84 4.20
CA ARG A 15 3.52 26.71 5.67
C ARG A 15 2.19 26.19 6.21
N CYS A 16 1.21 25.96 5.33
CA CYS A 16 -0.05 25.30 5.65
C CYS A 16 -0.53 24.52 4.42
N LEU A 17 -1.23 23.42 4.66
CA LEU A 17 -1.90 22.67 3.59
C LEU A 17 -3.33 23.21 3.43
N PRO A 18 -3.75 23.59 2.21
CA PRO A 18 -5.11 24.10 2.00
C PRO A 18 -6.16 23.01 2.25
N GLY A 19 -7.21 23.34 3.01
CA GLY A 19 -8.38 22.46 3.21
C GLY A 19 -8.17 21.32 4.21
N THR A 20 -7.19 21.44 5.11
CA THR A 20 -6.83 20.40 6.08
C THR A 20 -6.84 20.97 7.48
N THR A 21 -7.23 20.17 8.46
CA THR A 21 -7.11 20.49 9.89
C THR A 21 -5.70 20.29 10.45
N ASP A 22 -4.69 20.02 9.59
CA ASP A 22 -3.31 19.92 10.03
C ASP A 22 -2.91 21.20 10.78
N ASP A 23 -2.53 21.03 12.04
CA ASP A 23 -2.17 22.12 12.91
C ASP A 23 -0.95 22.81 12.31
N ARG A 24 -1.04 24.13 12.06
CA ARG A 24 0.06 24.95 11.51
C ARG A 24 1.35 24.69 12.29
N ARG A 25 1.23 24.46 13.60
CA ARG A 25 2.33 24.11 14.49
C ARG A 25 3.06 22.82 14.07
N ASN A 26 2.35 21.78 13.67
CA ASN A 26 2.95 20.51 13.24
C ASN A 26 3.74 20.69 11.94
N ILE A 27 3.21 21.48 11.00
CA ILE A 27 3.89 21.79 9.74
C ILE A 27 5.15 22.62 10.00
N GLU A 28 5.05 23.66 10.84
CA GLU A 28 6.20 24.47 11.23
C GLU A 28 7.29 23.63 11.93
N GLN A 29 6.89 22.74 12.83
CA GLN A 29 7.80 21.83 13.53
C GLN A 29 8.48 20.85 12.56
N PHE A 30 7.73 20.26 11.62
CA PHE A 30 8.29 19.40 10.58
C PHE A 30 9.34 20.13 9.74
N LEU A 31 9.01 21.34 9.25
CA LEU A 31 9.93 22.14 8.43
C LEU A 31 11.18 22.54 9.22
N HIS A 32 11.03 22.86 10.51
CA HIS A 32 12.16 23.15 11.38
C HIS A 32 13.10 21.94 11.51
N TYR A 33 12.59 20.75 11.86
CA TYR A 33 13.43 19.55 11.96
C TYR A 33 14.07 19.16 10.65
N ARG A 34 13.36 19.34 9.54
CA ARG A 34 13.93 19.11 8.22
C ARG A 34 15.14 20.01 7.97
N GLN A 35 15.02 21.31 8.26
CA GLN A 35 16.09 22.28 8.07
C GLN A 35 17.30 21.98 8.96
N GLU A 36 17.07 21.73 10.25
CA GLU A 36 18.14 21.45 11.23
C GLU A 36 18.91 20.17 10.89
N SER A 37 18.23 19.13 10.42
CA SER A 37 18.86 17.85 10.06
C SER A 37 19.38 17.79 8.63
N GLY A 38 19.13 18.81 7.80
CA GLY A 38 19.41 18.76 6.37
C GLY A 38 18.66 17.65 5.63
N ALA A 39 17.49 17.24 6.15
CA ALA A 39 16.76 16.09 5.61
C ALA A 39 16.21 16.37 4.20
N VAL A 40 16.52 15.45 3.29
CA VAL A 40 16.03 15.44 1.91
C VAL A 40 15.36 14.09 1.62
N PRO A 41 14.47 14.01 0.62
CA PRO A 41 13.96 12.72 0.16
C PRO A 41 15.10 11.78 -0.20
N VAL A 42 14.94 10.50 0.16
CA VAL A 42 15.91 9.43 -0.17
C VAL A 42 15.22 8.31 -0.94
N ILE A 43 13.98 8.00 -0.56
CA ILE A 43 13.15 6.99 -1.21
C ILE A 43 11.69 7.46 -1.28
N ARG A 44 11.01 7.10 -2.35
CA ARG A 44 9.55 7.09 -2.46
C ARG A 44 9.07 5.66 -2.35
N VAL A 45 7.92 5.47 -1.71
CA VAL A 45 7.29 4.16 -1.55
C VAL A 45 5.86 4.25 -2.09
N ARG A 46 5.44 3.22 -2.82
CA ARG A 46 4.05 3.04 -3.27
C ARG A 46 3.58 1.63 -2.96
N TYR A 47 2.29 1.50 -2.68
CA TYR A 47 1.63 0.23 -2.41
C TYR A 47 0.13 0.33 -2.73
N VAL A 48 -0.51 -0.82 -2.80
CA VAL A 48 -1.97 -0.95 -2.89
C VAL A 48 -2.48 -1.46 -1.55
N ARG A 49 -3.18 -0.60 -0.80
CA ARG A 49 -3.76 -0.93 0.51
C ARG A 49 -5.19 -1.42 0.39
N ARG A 50 -5.52 -2.47 1.12
CA ARG A 50 -6.89 -2.86 1.43
C ARG A 50 -7.05 -2.85 2.94
N ALA A 51 -7.97 -2.05 3.45
CA ALA A 51 -8.27 -1.98 4.88
C ALA A 51 -9.60 -2.68 5.18
N PHE A 52 -9.66 -3.31 6.35
CA PHE A 52 -10.85 -3.89 6.95
C PHE A 52 -10.93 -3.36 8.38
N GLU A 53 -12.09 -2.85 8.75
CA GLU A 53 -12.33 -2.29 10.07
C GLU A 53 -13.56 -3.01 10.64
N SER A 54 -13.46 -3.44 11.90
CA SER A 54 -14.59 -4.01 12.59
C SER A 54 -15.66 -2.94 12.83
N ARG A 55 -16.93 -3.36 12.79
CA ARG A 55 -18.07 -2.52 13.20
C ARG A 55 -18.56 -2.85 14.61
N SER A 56 -17.91 -3.78 15.30
CA SER A 56 -18.24 -4.19 16.68
C SER A 56 -17.55 -3.31 17.71
N ALA A 57 -17.85 -3.54 18.99
CA ALA A 57 -17.25 -2.82 20.12
C ALA A 57 -15.73 -2.97 20.21
N ASP A 58 -15.19 -4.07 19.68
CA ASP A 58 -13.75 -4.27 19.53
C ASP A 58 -13.25 -3.54 18.27
N ASP A 59 -12.48 -2.48 18.48
CA ASP A 59 -11.87 -1.62 17.46
C ASP A 59 -10.69 -2.30 16.79
N VAL A 60 -10.96 -3.41 16.08
CA VAL A 60 -9.93 -4.13 15.31
C VAL A 60 -9.89 -3.56 13.90
N ARG A 61 -8.69 -3.13 13.51
CA ARG A 61 -8.38 -2.68 12.15
C ARG A 61 -7.27 -3.54 11.56
N VAL A 62 -7.52 -4.08 10.38
CA VAL A 62 -6.54 -4.88 9.63
C VAL A 62 -6.28 -4.21 8.29
N THR A 63 -5.01 -4.01 7.95
CA THR A 63 -4.61 -3.51 6.63
C THR A 63 -3.75 -4.53 5.90
N PHE A 64 -3.92 -4.60 4.57
CA PHE A 64 -3.14 -5.42 3.67
C PHE A 64 -2.50 -4.54 2.60
N ASP A 65 -1.20 -4.33 2.72
CA ASP A 65 -0.41 -3.61 1.73
C ASP A 65 0.22 -4.59 0.74
N ARG A 66 -0.07 -4.39 -0.55
CA ARG A 66 0.37 -5.26 -1.64
C ARG A 66 1.12 -4.46 -2.70
N ARG A 67 1.91 -5.17 -3.52
CA ARG A 67 2.69 -4.57 -4.62
C ARG A 67 3.61 -3.44 -4.14
N LEU A 68 4.19 -3.59 -2.95
CA LEU A 68 5.14 -2.62 -2.41
C LEU A 68 6.26 -2.41 -3.43
N SER A 69 6.48 -1.15 -3.78
CA SER A 69 7.58 -0.75 -4.65
C SER A 69 8.22 0.50 -4.07
N PHE A 70 9.52 0.64 -4.30
CA PHE A 70 10.27 1.83 -3.91
C PHE A 70 10.98 2.45 -5.10
N ASN A 71 11.30 3.73 -5.00
CA ASN A 71 12.04 4.48 -6.00
C ASN A 71 13.02 5.39 -5.26
N VAL A 72 14.32 5.16 -5.42
CA VAL A 72 15.35 6.02 -4.83
C VAL A 72 15.30 7.36 -5.53
N THR A 73 15.16 8.44 -4.77
CA THR A 73 15.06 9.80 -5.30
C THR A 73 15.66 10.81 -4.34
N ARG A 74 16.05 11.97 -4.86
CA ARG A 74 16.34 13.18 -4.07
C ARG A 74 15.34 14.30 -4.33
N GLU A 75 14.36 14.06 -5.19
CA GLU A 75 13.38 15.04 -5.62
C GLU A 75 12.17 15.06 -4.68
N GLU A 76 11.63 16.24 -4.44
CA GLU A 76 10.47 16.50 -3.57
C GLU A 76 9.13 16.23 -4.29
N GLU A 77 9.12 15.27 -5.22
CA GLU A 77 7.98 14.94 -6.06
C GLU A 77 7.17 13.77 -5.48
N VAL A 78 5.87 13.99 -5.26
CA VAL A 78 4.92 12.94 -4.85
C VAL A 78 4.26 12.30 -6.08
N GLY A 79 5.07 11.63 -6.89
CA GLY A 79 4.65 10.83 -8.05
C GLY A 79 4.48 9.35 -7.69
N LEU A 80 3.49 8.67 -8.29
CA LEU A 80 3.31 7.20 -8.15
C LEU A 80 3.68 6.42 -9.42
N ASN A 81 3.93 7.13 -10.52
CA ASN A 81 4.24 6.57 -11.83
C ASN A 81 5.67 6.98 -12.25
N GLY A 82 6.08 6.60 -13.45
CA GLY A 82 7.40 6.93 -13.99
C GLY A 82 8.40 5.78 -13.92
N LEU A 83 9.65 6.07 -14.29
CA LEU A 83 10.74 5.10 -14.34
C LEU A 83 11.43 4.97 -12.97
N GLY A 84 12.21 3.91 -12.78
CA GLY A 84 13.04 3.70 -11.59
C GLY A 84 12.34 3.05 -10.38
N TRP A 85 11.05 2.72 -10.50
CA TRP A 85 10.34 1.94 -9.47
C TRP A 85 10.82 0.50 -9.45
N GLN A 86 11.19 0.02 -8.27
CA GLN A 86 11.64 -1.34 -8.04
C GLN A 86 10.64 -2.03 -7.11
N PRO A 87 10.11 -3.21 -7.47
CA PRO A 87 9.29 -3.98 -6.56
C PRO A 87 10.14 -4.43 -5.38
N LEU A 88 9.60 -4.34 -4.18
CA LEU A 88 10.20 -4.94 -3.01
C LEU A 88 10.05 -6.47 -3.17
N ARG A 89 11.16 -7.18 -3.38
CA ARG A 89 11.12 -8.62 -3.65
C ARG A 89 10.94 -9.39 -2.33
N GLY A 90 9.85 -10.15 -2.23
CA GLY A 90 9.47 -10.98 -1.08
C GLY A 90 7.98 -10.90 -0.79
N ASP A 91 7.38 -11.96 -0.25
CA ASP A 91 5.98 -11.98 0.21
C ASP A 91 5.84 -11.24 1.54
N LEU A 92 6.10 -9.92 1.52
CA LEU A 92 5.94 -9.07 2.68
C LEU A 92 4.48 -8.61 2.77
N VAL A 93 3.73 -9.19 3.70
CA VAL A 93 2.44 -8.66 4.15
C VAL A 93 2.73 -7.85 5.40
N VAL A 94 2.53 -6.53 5.32
CA VAL A 94 2.56 -5.66 6.50
C VAL A 94 1.17 -5.74 7.13
N LEU A 95 1.09 -6.37 8.31
CA LEU A 95 -0.07 -6.34 9.18
C LEU A 95 0.20 -5.30 10.26
N GLU A 96 -0.55 -4.21 10.21
CA GLU A 96 -0.64 -3.25 11.30
C GLU A 96 -1.90 -3.61 12.08
N ASP A 97 -1.73 -3.94 13.37
CA ASP A 97 -2.81 -4.18 14.31
C ASP A 97 -2.63 -3.19 15.46
N ASP A 98 -3.66 -2.40 15.72
CA ASP A 98 -3.67 -1.43 16.82
C ASP A 98 -3.94 -2.14 18.18
N LEU A 99 -4.20 -3.46 18.19
CA LEU A 99 -4.45 -4.24 19.40
C LEU A 99 -3.29 -5.16 19.85
N VAL A 100 -3.11 -5.18 21.17
CA VAL A 100 -2.06 -5.84 21.96
C VAL A 100 -2.02 -7.36 21.72
N GLN A 101 -0.90 -7.85 21.13
CA GLN A 101 -0.27 -9.19 21.18
C GLN A 101 -1.11 -10.48 21.01
N ALA A 102 -2.35 -10.56 21.50
CA ALA A 102 -3.22 -11.74 21.42
C ALA A 102 -3.91 -11.91 20.04
N SER A 103 -4.09 -10.82 19.28
CA SER A 103 -4.72 -10.80 17.96
C SER A 103 -3.79 -11.23 16.82
N LEU A 104 -2.46 -11.17 17.01
CA LEU A 104 -1.46 -11.55 16.00
C LEU A 104 -1.51 -13.04 15.61
N ALA A 105 -1.76 -13.94 16.56
CA ALA A 105 -1.87 -15.38 16.28
C ALA A 105 -3.11 -15.70 15.43
N THR A 106 -4.23 -15.03 15.73
CA THR A 106 -5.49 -15.15 15.00
C THR A 106 -5.37 -14.54 13.60
N ALA A 107 -4.76 -13.37 13.47
CA ALA A 107 -4.53 -12.71 12.18
C ALA A 107 -3.58 -13.54 11.28
N ALA A 108 -2.53 -14.15 11.85
CA ALA A 108 -1.63 -15.04 11.12
C ALA A 108 -2.34 -16.32 10.63
N ALA A 109 -3.22 -16.90 11.46
CA ALA A 109 -4.03 -18.06 11.08
C ALA A 109 -5.03 -17.71 9.97
N GLU A 110 -5.68 -16.55 10.05
CA GLU A 110 -6.64 -16.10 9.04
C GLU A 110 -5.96 -15.69 7.72
N ALA A 111 -4.80 -15.03 7.78
CA ALA A 111 -3.98 -14.76 6.60
C ALA A 111 -3.52 -16.05 5.91
N SER A 112 -3.19 -17.09 6.68
CA SER A 112 -2.86 -18.42 6.15
C SER A 112 -4.06 -19.09 5.50
N ARG A 113 -5.26 -18.97 6.09
CA ARG A 113 -6.51 -19.46 5.49
C ARG A 113 -6.81 -18.76 4.16
N LEU A 114 -6.76 -17.44 4.13
CA LEU A 114 -7.03 -16.65 2.92
C LEU A 114 -6.02 -16.92 1.81
N ARG A 115 -4.74 -17.17 2.14
CA ARG A 115 -3.74 -17.61 1.15
C ARG A 115 -4.09 -18.98 0.56
N ALA A 116 -4.50 -19.94 1.39
CA ALA A 116 -4.91 -21.25 0.91
C ALA A 116 -6.17 -21.19 0.03
N GLU A 117 -7.15 -20.38 0.40
CA GLU A 117 -8.36 -20.14 -0.40
C GLU A 117 -8.03 -19.48 -1.75
N LEU A 118 -7.13 -18.49 -1.77
CA LEU A 118 -6.69 -17.84 -3.00
C LEU A 118 -5.95 -18.81 -3.92
N ALA A 119 -5.03 -19.61 -3.40
CA ALA A 119 -4.32 -20.63 -4.18
C ALA A 119 -5.28 -21.69 -4.77
N ALA A 120 -6.29 -22.10 -4.00
CA ALA A 120 -7.31 -23.03 -4.48
C ALA A 120 -8.22 -22.40 -5.56
N ALA A 121 -8.51 -21.10 -5.46
CA ALA A 121 -9.28 -20.37 -6.46
C ALA A 121 -8.50 -20.17 -7.77
N GLU A 122 -7.21 -19.83 -7.69
CA GLU A 122 -6.33 -19.69 -8.86
C GLU A 122 -6.25 -21.00 -9.66
N GLY A 123 -6.14 -22.14 -8.97
CA GLY A 123 -6.18 -23.47 -9.61
C GLY A 123 -7.49 -23.75 -10.36
N ARG A 124 -8.64 -23.36 -9.80
CA ARG A 124 -9.95 -23.54 -10.46
C ARG A 124 -10.11 -22.66 -11.69
N ILE A 125 -9.67 -21.40 -11.62
CA ILE A 125 -9.74 -20.46 -12.74
C ILE A 125 -8.88 -20.94 -13.93
N VAL A 126 -7.69 -21.47 -13.66
CA VAL A 126 -6.83 -22.04 -14.70
C VAL A 126 -7.46 -23.28 -15.34
N VAL A 127 -8.10 -24.14 -14.55
CA VAL A 127 -8.80 -25.33 -15.06
C VAL A 127 -10.02 -24.95 -15.90
N GLU A 128 -10.87 -24.02 -15.44
CA GLU A 128 -12.03 -23.57 -16.20
C GLU A 128 -11.63 -22.93 -17.54
N SER A 129 -10.58 -22.10 -17.55
CA SER A 129 -10.04 -21.52 -18.79
C SER A 129 -9.52 -22.59 -19.75
N ALA A 130 -8.80 -23.60 -19.26
CA ALA A 130 -8.27 -24.68 -20.09
C ALA A 130 -9.38 -25.59 -20.66
N VAL A 131 -10.46 -25.81 -19.89
CA VAL A 131 -11.64 -26.55 -20.35
C VAL A 131 -12.35 -25.78 -21.46
N GLN A 132 -12.59 -24.48 -21.29
CA GLN A 132 -13.21 -23.64 -22.33
C GLN A 132 -12.38 -23.59 -23.62
N GLU A 133 -11.04 -23.51 -23.51
CA GLU A 133 -10.15 -23.51 -24.67
C GLU A 133 -10.16 -24.86 -25.40
N ALA A 134 -10.22 -25.98 -24.67
CA ALA A 134 -10.36 -27.31 -25.24
C ALA A 134 -11.72 -27.53 -25.93
N GLU A 135 -12.81 -27.03 -25.35
CA GLU A 135 -14.15 -27.07 -25.94
C GLU A 135 -14.20 -26.27 -27.25
N HIS A 136 -13.67 -25.05 -27.26
CA HIS A 136 -13.58 -24.23 -28.47
C HIS A 136 -12.73 -24.88 -29.58
N LEU A 137 -11.62 -25.54 -29.23
CA LEU A 137 -10.80 -26.28 -30.19
C LEU A 137 -11.50 -27.53 -30.74
N ALA A 138 -12.35 -28.17 -29.94
CA ALA A 138 -13.14 -29.32 -30.37
C ALA A 138 -14.30 -28.92 -31.30
N GLU A 139 -14.90 -27.75 -31.07
CA GLU A 139 -15.94 -27.18 -31.95
C GLU A 139 -15.35 -26.68 -33.29
N ALA A 140 -14.17 -26.07 -33.28
CA ALA A 140 -13.51 -25.58 -34.50
C ALA A 140 -12.99 -26.71 -35.44
N ARG A 141 -13.00 -27.96 -34.99
CA ARG A 141 -12.58 -29.15 -35.76
C ARG A 141 -13.75 -29.98 -36.31
N ARG A 142 -14.99 -29.56 -36.10
CA ARG A 142 -16.19 -30.13 -36.74
C ARG A 142 -16.60 -29.31 -37.95
#